data_AF-C0XGP2-F1
#
_entry.id   AF-C0XGP2-F1
#
_cell.length_a   1.000
_cell.length_b   1.000
_cell.length_c   1.000
_cell.angle_alpha   90.00
_cell.angle_beta   90.00
_cell.angle_gamma   90.00
#
_symmetry.space_group_name_H-M   'P 1'
#
loop_
_entity.id
_entity.type
_entity.pdbx_description
1 polymer ?
#
loop_
_entity_poly.entity_id
_entity_poly.type
_entity_poly.pdbx_seq_one_letter_code
_entity_poly.pdbx_strand_id
1 'polypeptide(L)' 'MAKFGLIEAGKQIGEISLPNTPRRGDVISNVDPKGPVYLVLRVEYVIGFEEVNLHVQTFANQLSAVLKIKGFRDPSVSSN' A
#
# COMPACT_ATOMS: atom_id res chain seq x y z
N MET A 1 8.67 5.32 15.93
CA MET A 1 8.00 4.72 14.75
C MET A 1 6.57 4.43 15.15
N ALA A 2 5.60 4.79 14.31
CA ALA A 2 4.19 4.50 14.55
C ALA A 2 3.83 3.14 13.93
N LYS A 3 2.92 2.41 14.59
CA LYS A 3 2.38 1.15 14.09
C LYS A 3 1.13 1.39 13.26
N PHE A 4 1.00 0.61 12.20
CA PHE A 4 -0.11 0.69 11.26
C PHE A 4 -0.64 -0.71 10.97
N GLY A 5 -1.95 -0.88 11.03
CA GLY A 5 -2.62 -2.10 10.56
C GLY A 5 -2.68 -2.11 9.03
N LEU A 6 -2.25 -3.20 8.40
CA LEU A 6 -2.38 -3.39 6.96
C LEU A 6 -3.72 -4.08 6.67
N ILE A 7 -4.59 -3.39 5.95
CA ILE A 7 -5.90 -3.88 5.55
C ILE A 7 -5.91 -4.15 4.05
N GLU A 8 -6.25 -5.38 3.64
CA GLU A 8 -6.44 -5.75 2.24
C GLU A 8 -7.83 -6.38 2.08
N ALA A 9 -8.62 -5.87 1.14
CA ALA A 9 -9.99 -6.33 0.90
C ALA A 9 -10.87 -6.42 2.17
N GLY A 10 -10.67 -5.48 3.12
CA GLY A 10 -11.42 -5.43 4.38
C GLY A 10 -10.91 -6.35 5.49
N LYS A 11 -9.83 -7.11 5.26
CA LYS A 11 -9.21 -7.98 6.26
C LYS A 11 -7.85 -7.42 6.69
N GLN A 12 -7.55 -7.45 7.98
CA GLN A 12 -6.20 -7.19 8.46
C GLN A 12 -5.27 -8.34 8.08
N ILE A 13 -4.24 -8.01 7.31
CA ILE A 13 -3.24 -8.97 6.82
C ILE A 13 -1.92 -8.90 7.60
N GLY A 14 -1.73 -7.84 8.40
CA GLY A 14 -0.56 -7.68 9.26
C GLY A 14 -0.43 -6.28 9.85
N GLU A 15 0.75 -5.98 10.34
CA GLU A 15 1.12 -4.68 10.91
C GLU A 15 2.48 -4.25 10.35
N ILE A 16 2.69 -2.93 10.27
CA ILE A 16 3.98 -2.35 9.88
C ILE A 16 4.34 -1.16 10.77
N SER A 17 5.63 -1.00 11.05
CA SER A 17 6.17 0.17 11.75
C SER A 17 6.80 1.13 10.76
N LEU A 18 6.31 2.37 10.70
CA LEU A 18 6.82 3.41 9.81
C LEU A 18 7.25 4.64 10.59
N PRO A 19 8.24 5.41 10.08
CA PRO A 19 8.69 6.63 10.74
C PRO A 19 7.63 7.73 10.71
N ASN A 20 6.84 7.78 9.63
CA ASN A 20 5.81 8.79 9.39
C ASN A 20 4.53 8.12 8.89
N THR A 21 3.40 8.80 9.06
CA THR A 21 2.13 8.35 8.48
C THR A 21 2.18 8.51 6.96
N PRO A 22 1.98 7.43 6.19
CA PRO A 22 1.99 7.48 4.73
C PRO A 22 0.71 8.14 4.21
N ARG A 23 0.74 8.55 2.94
CA ARG A 23 -0.39 9.16 2.23
C ARG A 23 -0.94 8.19 1.19
N ARG A 24 -2.17 8.44 0.74
CA ARG A 24 -2.73 7.72 -0.41
C ARG A 24 -1.83 7.90 -1.63
N GLY A 25 -1.50 6.80 -2.30
CA GLY A 25 -0.60 6.75 -3.44
C GLY A 25 0.85 6.46 -3.08
N ASP A 26 1.23 6.54 -1.79
CA ASP A 26 2.56 6.17 -1.36
C ASP A 26 2.77 4.66 -1.52
N VAL A 27 4.00 4.29 -1.88
CA VAL A 27 4.43 2.90 -1.98
C VAL A 27 5.36 2.60 -0.82
N ILE A 28 4.96 1.64 0.00
CA ILE A 28 5.71 1.15 1.14
C ILE A 28 6.43 -0.12 0.71
N SER A 29 7.76 -0.10 0.73
CA SER A 29 8.60 -1.25 0.41
C SER A 29 9.48 -1.64 1.59
N ASN A 30 9.77 -2.93 1.71
CA ASN A 30 10.78 -3.41 2.64
C ASN A 30 12.20 -3.11 2.10
N VAL A 31 13.21 -3.19 2.97
CA VAL A 31 14.63 -3.09 2.61
C VAL A 31 15.04 -4.25 1.70
N ASP A 32 14.42 -5.43 1.84
CA ASP A 32 14.59 -6.54 0.91
C ASP A 32 13.79 -6.27 -0.39
N PRO A 33 14.47 -6.10 -1.55
CA PRO A 33 13.80 -5.84 -2.84
C PRO A 33 12.98 -7.03 -3.36
N LYS A 34 13.14 -8.23 -2.79
CA LYS A 34 12.30 -9.41 -3.08
C LYS A 34 11.07 -9.50 -2.18
N GLY A 35 11.00 -8.65 -1.15
CA GLY A 35 9.88 -8.61 -0.23
C GLY A 35 8.61 -7.98 -0.81
N PRO A 36 7.47 -8.19 -0.15
CA PRO A 36 6.21 -7.59 -0.56
C PRO A 36 6.27 -6.06 -0.50
N VAL A 37 5.50 -5.44 -1.39
CA VAL A 37 5.36 -3.99 -1.52
C VAL A 37 3.89 -3.63 -1.40
N TYR A 38 3.57 -2.55 -0.70
CA TYR A 38 2.20 -2.13 -0.43
C TYR A 38 1.94 -0.76 -1.02
N LEU A 39 0.96 -0.65 -1.92
CA LEU A 39 0.44 0.64 -2.38
C LEU A 39 -0.67 1.09 -1.44
N VAL A 40 -0.54 2.26 -0.83
CA VAL A 40 -1.56 2.82 0.05
C VAL A 40 -2.73 3.35 -0.77
N LEU A 41 -3.88 2.71 -0.62
CA LEU A 41 -5.13 3.10 -1.28
C LEU A 41 -5.93 4.09 -0.42
N ARG A 42 -5.91 3.93 0.91
CA ARG A 42 -6.61 4.80 1.86
C ARG A 42 -5.96 4.70 3.25
N VAL A 43 -5.92 5.84 3.94
CA VAL A 43 -5.57 5.93 5.36
C VAL A 43 -6.87 6.13 6.13
N GLU A 44 -7.11 5.31 7.14
CA GLU A 44 -8.34 5.32 7.93
C GLU A 44 -8.02 5.44 9.42
N TYR A 45 -8.67 6.41 10.06
CA TYR A 45 -8.62 6.64 11.50
C TYR A 45 -9.94 6.19 12.10
N VAL A 46 -9.89 5.25 13.04
CA VAL A 46 -11.08 4.74 13.72
C VAL A 46 -11.10 5.31 15.14
N ILE A 47 -12.18 6.02 15.47
CA ILE A 47 -12.37 6.58 16.81
C ILE A 47 -12.38 5.45 17.83
N GLY A 48 -11.57 5.57 18.88
CA GLY A 48 -11.44 4.56 19.94
C GLY A 48 -10.41 3.47 19.66
N PHE A 49 -9.72 3.51 18.51
CA PHE A 49 -8.58 2.64 18.22
C PHE A 49 -7.30 3.48 18.13
N GLU A 50 -6.24 3.00 18.76
CA GLU A 50 -4.93 3.69 18.75
C GLU A 50 -4.17 3.49 17.44
N GLU A 51 -4.47 2.40 16.71
CA GLU A 51 -3.79 2.07 15.46
C GLU A 51 -4.50 2.66 14.24
N VAL A 52 -3.71 3.19 13.32
CA VAL A 52 -4.19 3.70 12.03
C VAL A 52 -4.22 2.56 11.02
N ASN A 53 -5.35 2.43 10.31
CA ASN A 53 -5.54 1.42 9.29
C ASN A 53 -5.07 1.94 7.93
N LEU A 54 -4.14 1.23 7.31
CA LEU A 54 -3.70 1.43 5.95
C LEU A 54 -4.38 0.40 5.06
N HIS A 55 -5.33 0.85 4.26
CA HIS A 55 -5.91 0.03 3.20
C HIS A 55 -4.91 -0.01 2.05
N VAL A 56 -4.43 -1.19 1.74
CA VAL A 56 -3.34 -1.40 0.80
C VAL A 56 -3.71 -2.37 -0.31
N GLN A 57 -2.98 -2.25 -1.42
CA GLN A 57 -2.86 -3.31 -2.40
C GLN A 57 -1.46 -3.90 -2.30
N THR A 58 -1.37 -5.22 -2.09
CA THR A 58 -0.10 -5.93 -1.97
C THR A 58 0.43 -6.34 -3.34
N PHE A 59 1.74 -6.22 -3.50
CA PHE A 59 2.51 -6.68 -4.64
C PHE A 59 3.61 -7.61 -4.16
N ALA A 60 3.90 -8.65 -4.94
CA ALA A 60 4.91 -9.65 -4.56
C ALA A 60 6.33 -9.05 -4.48
N ASN A 61 6.59 -8.02 -5.29
CA ASN A 61 7.88 -7.30 -5.33
C ASN A 61 7.70 -5.93 -6.01
N GLN A 62 8.75 -5.11 -5.94
CA GLN A 62 8.75 -3.76 -6.51
C GLN A 62 8.50 -3.74 -8.03
N LEU A 63 8.99 -4.73 -8.78
CA LEU A 63 8.78 -4.81 -10.23
C LEU A 63 7.29 -4.98 -10.57
N SER A 64 6.61 -5.89 -9.88
CA SER A 64 5.17 -6.13 -10.07
C SER A 64 4.33 -4.90 -9.71
N ALA A 65 4.73 -4.15 -8.67
CA ALA A 65 4.11 -2.89 -8.29
C ALA A 65 4.25 -1.84 -9.42
N VAL A 66 5.45 -1.65 -9.94
CA VAL A 66 5.72 -0.67 -11.02
C VAL A 66 4.91 -1.01 -12.28
N LEU A 67 4.88 -2.27 -12.70
CA LEU A 67 4.13 -2.69 -13.89
C LEU A 67 2.64 -2.41 -13.74
N LYS A 68 2.06 -2.72 -12.57
CA LYS A 68 0.62 -2.53 -12.35
C LYS A 68 0.24 -1.06 -12.18
N ILE A 69 1.05 -0.28 -11.46
CA ILE A 69 0.81 1.15 -11.22
C ILE A 69 0.99 1.96 -12.52
N LYS A 70 2.05 1.69 -13.30
CA LYS A 70 2.27 2.36 -14.59
C LYS A 70 1.23 1.94 -15.64
N GLY A 71 0.78 0.69 -15.64
CA GLY A 71 -0.25 0.19 -16.54
C GLY A 71 -1.63 0.86 -16.39
N PHE A 72 -1.86 1.66 -15.33
CA PHE A 72 -3.08 2.45 -15.17
C PHE A 72 -3.01 3.82 -15.87
N ARG A 73 -1.81 4.27 -16.27
CA ARG A 73 -1.57 5.62 -16.82
C ARG A 73 -0.91 5.55 -18.20
N ASP A 74 -1.40 4.67 -19.06
CA ASP A 74 -1.10 4.75 -20.48
C ASP A 74 -2.30 5.37 -21.23
N PRO A 75 -2.31 6.70 -21.47
CA PRO A 75 -3.35 7.34 -22.27
C PRO A 75 -3.32 6.92 -23.76
N SER A 76 -2.34 6.09 -24.19
CA SER A 76 -2.24 5.60 -25.57
C SER A 76 -3.00 4.31 -25.84
N VAL A 77 -3.52 3.63 -24.80
CA VAL A 77 -4.40 2.48 -25.00
C VAL A 77 -5.86 2.96 -25.04
N SER A 78 -6.21 3.67 -26.11
CA SER A 78 -7.60 3.72 -26.55
C SER A 78 -7.94 2.33 -27.09
N SER A 79 -8.92 1.68 -26.47
CA SER A 79 -9.52 0.45 -26.96
C SER A 79 -9.85 0.58 -28.45
N ASN A 80 -9.33 -0.33 -29.26
CA ASN A 80 -9.88 -0.60 -30.60
C ASN A 80 -11.28 -1.20 -30.48
#